data_AF-A0A843CZZ0-F1
#
_entry.id   AF-A0A843CZZ0-F1
#
_cell.length_a   1.000
_cell.length_b   1.000
_cell.length_c   1.000
_cell.angle_alpha   90.00
_cell.angle_beta   90.00
_cell.angle_gamma   90.00
#
_symmetry.space_group_name_H-M   'P 1'
#
loop_
_entity.id
_entity.type
_entity.pdbx_description
1 polymer ?
#
loop_
_entity_poly.entity_id
_entity_poly.type
_entity_poly.pdbx_seq_one_letter_code
_entity_poly.pdbx_strand_id
1 'polypeptide(L)'
;MTDPAIEDIVNIVGYIQKLTKSDDTADEYMMGILGVIKSLEEMPNRFQIVDDSDLSQLGIRYTYYKNYTISYSVIEIDTKVEVYRVLYSGSDVKNRMLGTLVE
;
A
#
# COMPACT_ATOMS: atom_id res chain seq x y z
N MET A 1 -0.52 -9.05 -4.00
CA MET A 1 -1.15 -7.72 -4.06
C MET A 1 -2.49 -7.89 -4.74
N THR A 2 -3.51 -7.14 -4.34
CA THR A 2 -4.81 -7.11 -5.02
C THR A 2 -4.73 -6.25 -6.31
N ASP A 3 -5.70 -6.42 -7.21
CA ASP A 3 -5.77 -5.62 -8.44
C ASP A 3 -5.85 -4.10 -8.16
N PRO A 4 -6.64 -3.61 -7.16
CA PRO A 4 -6.64 -2.19 -6.82
C PRO A 4 -5.29 -1.67 -6.31
N ALA A 5 -4.50 -2.50 -5.61
CA ALA A 5 -3.15 -2.09 -5.21
C ALA A 5 -2.22 -1.91 -6.43
N ILE A 6 -2.34 -2.79 -7.43
CA ILE A 6 -1.58 -2.69 -8.68
C ILE A 6 -1.99 -1.44 -9.45
N GLU A 7 -3.31 -1.19 -9.57
CA GLU A 7 -3.84 -0.01 -10.24
C GLU A 7 -3.42 1.28 -9.54
N ASP A 8 -3.45 1.32 -8.20
CA ASP A 8 -2.95 2.44 -7.41
C ASP A 8 -1.49 2.76 -7.75
N ILE A 9 -0.60 1.75 -7.82
CA ILE A 9 0.82 1.94 -8.16
C ILE A 9 0.97 2.47 -9.59
N VAL A 10 0.25 1.89 -10.55
CA VAL A 10 0.26 2.37 -11.95
C VAL A 10 -0.18 3.83 -12.05
N ASN A 11 -1.24 4.19 -11.33
CA ASN A 11 -1.76 5.56 -11.29
C ASN A 11 -0.76 6.53 -10.64
N ILE A 12 -0.08 6.12 -9.57
CA ILE A 12 0.96 6.92 -8.91
C ILE A 12 2.12 7.19 -9.88
N VAL A 13 2.67 6.14 -10.50
CA VAL A 13 3.78 6.25 -11.45
C VAL A 13 3.40 7.15 -12.63
N GLY A 14 2.23 6.92 -13.23
CA GLY A 14 1.73 7.73 -14.33
C GLY A 14 1.47 9.19 -13.93
N TYR A 15 1.01 9.45 -12.71
CA TYR A 15 0.85 10.81 -12.19
C TYR A 15 2.20 11.51 -12.00
N ILE A 16 3.17 10.85 -11.36
CA ILE A 16 4.51 11.40 -11.11
C ILE A 16 5.21 11.69 -12.43
N GLN A 17 5.19 10.77 -13.39
CA GLN A 17 5.80 10.95 -14.71
C GLN A 17 5.23 12.19 -15.42
N LYS A 18 3.90 12.39 -15.38
CA LYS A 18 3.25 13.58 -15.95
C LYS A 18 3.63 14.87 -15.23
N LEU A 19 3.76 14.83 -13.90
CA LEU A 19 4.07 16.00 -13.07
C LEU A 19 5.53 16.44 -13.23
N THR A 20 6.47 15.50 -13.20
CA THR A 20 7.91 15.79 -13.20
C THR A 20 8.51 15.84 -14.60
N LYS A 21 7.82 15.27 -15.60
CA LYS A 21 8.36 15.03 -16.95
C LYS A 21 9.68 14.25 -16.93
N SER A 22 9.87 13.41 -15.92
CA SER A 22 11.08 12.64 -15.67
C SER A 22 10.72 11.18 -15.37
N ASP A 23 11.18 10.29 -16.24
CA ASP A 23 11.04 8.85 -16.07
C ASP A 23 11.81 8.37 -14.85
N ASP A 24 13.01 8.90 -14.62
CA ASP A 24 13.84 8.58 -13.44
C ASP A 24 13.08 8.82 -12.12
N THR A 25 12.31 9.90 -12.03
CA THR A 25 11.52 10.17 -10.82
C THR A 25 10.37 9.18 -10.70
N ALA A 26 9.65 8.88 -11.79
CA ALA A 26 8.57 7.91 -11.76
C ALA A 26 9.06 6.50 -11.36
N ASP A 27 10.22 6.11 -11.88
CA ASP A 27 10.92 4.87 -11.55
C ASP A 27 11.34 4.83 -10.07
N GLU A 28 11.84 5.94 -9.51
CA GLU A 28 12.16 6.02 -8.08
C GLU A 28 10.92 5.76 -7.20
N TYR A 29 9.75 6.27 -7.60
CA TYR A 29 8.51 6.01 -6.87
C TYR A 29 8.08 4.55 -7.00
N MET A 30 8.13 3.98 -8.20
CA MET A 30 7.79 2.58 -8.43
C MET A 30 8.71 1.65 -7.63
N MET A 31 10.02 1.80 -7.78
CA MET A 31 11.01 0.96 -7.12
C MET A 31 10.97 1.12 -5.60
N GLY A 32 10.74 2.33 -5.10
CA GLY A 32 10.63 2.58 -3.68
C GLY A 32 9.42 1.92 -3.03
N ILE A 33 8.24 2.02 -3.67
CA ILE A 33 7.02 1.34 -3.20
C ILE A 33 7.22 -0.18 -3.22
N LEU A 34 7.70 -0.73 -4.34
CA LEU A 34 7.95 -2.17 -4.47
C LEU A 34 9.02 -2.67 -3.50
N GLY A 35 10.03 -1.85 -3.21
CA GLY A 35 11.05 -2.15 -2.21
C GLY A 35 10.48 -2.24 -0.79
N VAL A 36 9.58 -1.31 -0.41
CA VAL A 36 8.87 -1.40 0.87
C VAL A 36 8.02 -2.67 0.92
N ILE A 37 7.26 -2.98 -0.14
CA ILE A 37 6.40 -4.17 -0.20
C ILE A 37 7.25 -5.44 -0.08
N LYS A 38 8.34 -5.55 -0.83
CA LYS A 38 9.25 -6.70 -0.75
C LYS A 38 9.81 -6.89 0.65
N SER A 39 10.23 -5.81 1.32
CA SER A 39 10.74 -5.91 2.68
C SER A 39 9.70 -6.41 3.68
N LEU A 40 8.39 -6.27 3.41
CA LEU A 40 7.34 -6.84 4.27
C LEU A 40 7.38 -8.37 4.28
N GLU A 41 7.85 -9.02 3.21
CA GLU A 41 7.95 -10.49 3.16
C GLU A 41 8.95 -11.03 4.20
N GLU A 42 10.01 -10.27 4.51
CA GLU A 42 11.03 -10.66 5.49
C GLU A 42 10.57 -10.44 6.94
N MET A 43 9.84 -9.36 7.19
CA MET A 43 9.32 -9.01 8.52
C MET A 43 7.89 -8.49 8.43
N PRO A 44 6.90 -9.39 8.22
CA PRO A 44 5.52 -9.01 7.89
C PRO A 44 4.78 -8.37 9.08
N ASN A 45 5.12 -8.77 10.29
CA ASN A 45 4.47 -8.30 11.53
C ASN A 45 5.15 -7.09 12.18
N ARG A 46 6.11 -6.44 11.52
CA ARG A 46 6.92 -5.37 12.14
C ARG A 46 6.13 -4.08 12.46
N PHE A 47 5.02 -3.84 11.77
CA PHE A 47 4.14 -2.71 12.03
C PHE A 47 2.93 -3.17 12.81
N GLN A 48 2.46 -2.38 13.78
CA GLN A 48 1.26 -2.69 14.54
C GLN A 48 0.00 -2.71 13.66
N ILE A 49 -1.01 -3.45 14.10
CA ILE A 49 -2.36 -3.37 13.54
C ILE A 49 -2.89 -1.96 13.82
N VAL A 50 -3.60 -1.40 12.85
CA VAL A 50 -4.21 -0.06 12.95
C VAL A 50 -5.23 -0.06 14.08
N ASP A 51 -5.15 0.95 14.97
CA ASP A 51 -6.09 1.18 16.06
C ASP A 51 -7.36 1.87 15.56
N ASP A 52 -8.12 1.14 14.74
CA ASP A 52 -9.44 1.53 14.23
C ASP A 52 -10.32 0.28 14.21
N SER A 53 -11.54 0.36 14.75
CA SER A 53 -12.37 -0.82 14.99
C SER A 53 -12.66 -1.65 13.74
N ASP A 54 -12.81 -1.01 12.58
CA ASP A 54 -13.15 -1.71 11.35
C ASP A 54 -11.90 -2.38 10.75
N LEU A 55 -10.78 -1.64 10.75
CA LEU A 55 -9.51 -2.10 10.18
C LEU A 55 -8.80 -3.12 11.08
N SER A 56 -8.93 -3.01 12.40
CA SER A 56 -8.28 -3.90 13.36
C SER A 56 -8.84 -5.32 13.28
N GLN A 57 -10.16 -5.45 13.07
CA GLN A 57 -10.82 -6.73 12.86
C GLN A 57 -10.33 -7.46 11.59
N LEU A 58 -9.85 -6.68 10.62
CA LEU A 58 -9.30 -7.17 9.36
C LEU A 58 -7.77 -7.38 9.42
N GLY A 59 -7.15 -7.17 10.58
CA GLY A 59 -5.71 -7.34 10.77
C GLY A 59 -4.86 -6.35 9.96
N ILE A 60 -5.42 -5.19 9.61
CA ILE A 60 -4.78 -4.22 8.72
C ILE A 60 -3.65 -3.50 9.42
N ARG A 61 -2.54 -3.39 8.71
CA ARG A 61 -1.32 -2.70 9.11
C ARG A 61 -0.99 -1.63 8.06
N TYR A 62 -0.36 -0.56 8.51
CA TYR A 62 0.13 0.50 7.62
C TYR A 62 1.65 0.57 7.64
N THR A 63 2.20 0.78 6.44
CA THR A 63 3.56 1.28 6.24
C THR A 63 3.51 2.41 5.22
N TYR A 64 4.63 3.10 5.02
CA TYR A 64 4.69 4.31 4.22
C TYR A 64 5.87 4.31 3.27
N TYR A 65 5.67 4.91 2.10
CA TYR A 65 6.73 5.35 1.22
C TYR A 65 6.46 6.79 0.80
N LYS A 66 7.33 7.72 1.24
CA LYS A 66 7.12 9.17 1.07
C LYS A 66 5.71 9.57 1.56
N ASN A 67 4.87 10.07 0.65
CA ASN A 67 3.52 10.55 0.94
C ASN A 67 2.43 9.50 0.64
N TYR A 68 2.79 8.22 0.56
CA TYR A 68 1.86 7.13 0.25
C TYR A 68 1.79 6.14 1.40
N THR A 69 0.55 5.81 1.79
CA THR A 69 0.22 4.75 2.75
C THR A 69 0.01 3.45 1.99
N ILE A 70 0.75 2.41 2.39
CA ILE A 70 0.60 1.04 1.91
C ILE A 70 -0.20 0.28 2.97
N SER A 71 -1.40 -0.16 2.60
CA SER A 71 -2.30 -0.92 3.47
C SER A 71 -2.16 -2.41 3.18
N TYR A 72 -1.87 -3.20 4.21
CA TYR A 72 -1.63 -4.63 4.06
C TYR A 72 -2.10 -5.44 5.27
N SER A 73 -2.29 -6.75 5.10
CA SER A 73 -2.49 -7.72 6.18
C SER A 73 -1.46 -8.85 6.06
N VAL A 74 -1.38 -9.65 7.12
CA VAL A 74 -0.58 -10.88 7.14
C VAL A 74 -1.55 -12.05 7.23
N ILE A 75 -1.58 -12.89 6.20
CA ILE A 75 -2.36 -14.12 6.19
C ILE A 75 -1.55 -15.15 6.99
N GLU A 76 -1.93 -15.38 8.25
CA GLU A 76 -1.13 -16.12 9.24
C GLU A 76 -0.78 -17.55 8.82
N ILE A 77 -1.68 -18.25 8.12
CA ILE A 77 -1.47 -19.64 7.68
C ILE A 77 -0.25 -19.76 6.77
N ASP A 78 -0.02 -18.78 5.89
CA ASP A 78 1.05 -18.82 4.89
C ASP A 78 2.17 -17.81 5.19
N THR A 79 2.07 -17.04 6.28
CA THR A 79 2.91 -15.87 6.55
C THR A 79 2.97 -14.90 5.34
N LYS A 80 1.90 -14.89 4.55
CA LYS A 80 1.84 -14.18 3.28
C LYS A 80 1.40 -12.75 3.52
N VAL A 81 2.11 -11.81 2.92
CA VAL A 81 1.72 -10.39 2.90
C VAL A 81 0.72 -10.17 1.78
N GLU A 82 -0.45 -9.67 2.11
CA GLU A 82 -1.43 -9.19 1.14
C GLU A 82 -1.53 -7.67 1.21
N VAL A 83 -1.09 -6.99 0.15
CA VAL A 83 -1.25 -5.54 -0.02
C VAL A 83 -2.59 -5.27 -0.70
N TYR A 84 -3.42 -4.46 -0.06
CA TYR A 84 -4.76 -4.09 -0.55
C TYR A 84 -4.78 -2.78 -1.33
N ARG A 85 -4.03 -1.76 -0.87
CA ARG A 85 -4.06 -0.41 -1.43
C ARG A 85 -2.74 0.34 -1.24
N VAL A 86 -2.44 1.25 -2.17
CA VAL A 86 -1.34 2.23 -2.08
C VAL A 86 -1.91 3.63 -2.33
N LEU A 87 -2.17 4.37 -1.27
CA LEU A 87 -2.95 5.62 -1.35
C LEU A 87 -2.15 6.82 -0.89
N TYR A 88 -2.40 7.99 -1.47
CA TYR A 88 -1.84 9.23 -0.95
C TYR A 88 -2.29 9.44 0.50
N SER A 89 -1.34 9.63 1.42
CA SER A 89 -1.59 9.64 2.87
C SER A 89 -2.47 10.80 3.34
N GLY A 90 -2.56 11.88 2.56
CA GLY A 90 -3.49 12.98 2.81
C GLY A 90 -4.91 12.75 2.29
N SER A 91 -5.21 11.58 1.70
CA SER A 91 -6.56 11.21 1.27
C SER A 91 -7.30 10.42 2.36
N ASP A 92 -8.57 10.10 2.11
CA ASP A 92 -9.36 9.23 2.99
C ASP A 92 -8.94 7.76 2.83
N VAL A 93 -7.77 7.42 3.38
CA VAL A 93 -7.14 6.10 3.24
C VAL A 93 -8.06 5.00 3.76
N LYS A 94 -8.69 5.20 4.93
CA LYS A 94 -9.58 4.21 5.54
C LYS A 94 -10.75 3.89 4.61
N ASN A 95 -11.54 4.88 4.21
CA ASN A 95 -12.77 4.61 3.46
C ASN A 95 -12.48 4.05 2.06
N ARG A 96 -11.42 4.54 1.40
CA ARG A 96 -11.00 3.98 0.11
C ARG A 96 -10.49 2.54 0.23
N MET A 97 -9.79 2.22 1.32
CA MET A 97 -9.33 0.87 1.59
C MET A 97 -10.51 -0.08 1.90
N LEU A 98 -11.43 0.32 2.77
CA LEU A 98 -12.62 -0.48 3.09
C LEU A 98 -13.49 -0.72 1.85
N GLY A 99 -13.61 0.28 0.96
CA GLY A 99 -14.32 0.13 -0.32
C GLY A 99 -13.78 -0.98 -1.22
N THR A 100 -12.51 -1.34 -1.09
CA THR A 100 -11.89 -2.44 -1.85
C THR A 100 -12.23 -3.83 -1.32
N LEU A 101 -12.80 -3.94 -0.13
CA LEU A 101 -13.16 -5.22 0.49
C LEU A 101 -14.63 -5.61 0.28
N VAL A 102 -15.41 -4.73 -0.36
CA VAL A 102 -16.86 -4.89 -0.59
C VAL A 102 -17.22 -5.08 -2.07
N GLU A 103 -16.22 -5.13 -2.96
CA GLU A 103 -16.34 -5.42 -4.39
C GLU A 103 -15.91 -6.86 -4.70
#